data_AF-A0A382TX98-F1
#
_entry.id   AF-A0A382TX98-F1
#
_cell.length_a   1.000
_cell.length_b   1.000
_cell.length_c   1.000
_cell.angle_alpha   90.00
_cell.angle_beta   90.00
_cell.angle_gamma   90.00
#
_symmetry.space_group_name_H-M   'P 1'
#
loop_
_entity.id
_entity.type
_entity.pdbx_description
1 polymer ?
#
loop_
_entity_poly.entity_id
_entity_poly.type
_entity_poly.pdbx_seq_one_letter_code
_entity_poly.pdbx_strand_id
1 'polypeptide(L)'
;MAALTYNPLLKKIYKVCIVILTLYIFLLSIKLLGHSFKLFGKGFAETLIQMTSNPFAGLLIGIVATSLIQSSSTTTSIVVGLVAGGALNLESAVPIIMGANIGTTITNTLVSFGHITNRIEFKRAFS
;
A
#
# COMPACT_ATOMS: atom_id res chain seq x y z
N MET A 1 18.29 0.67 -29.20
CA MET A 1 18.49 0.15 -27.82
C MET A 1 19.97 -0.02 -27.44
N ALA A 2 20.90 -0.23 -28.40
CA ALA A 2 22.34 -0.39 -28.12
C ALA A 2 23.11 0.90 -27.69
N ALA A 3 22.64 2.10 -28.05
CA ALA A 3 23.32 3.36 -27.71
C ALA A 3 23.19 3.79 -26.24
N LEU A 4 22.14 3.32 -25.53
CA LEU A 4 21.91 3.58 -24.11
C LEU A 4 22.85 2.79 -23.19
N THR A 5 23.51 1.76 -23.72
CA THR A 5 24.38 0.86 -22.94
C THR A 5 25.81 1.40 -22.83
N TYR A 6 26.25 2.24 -23.78
CA TYR A 6 27.66 2.65 -23.90
C TYR A 6 28.02 3.89 -23.07
N ASN A 7 27.05 4.76 -22.77
CA ASN A 7 27.33 6.06 -22.14
C ASN A 7 26.70 6.16 -20.73
N PRO A 8 27.51 6.12 -19.65
CA PRO A 8 27.00 6.03 -18.27
C PRO A 8 26.13 7.22 -17.87
N LEU A 9 26.38 8.41 -18.44
CA LEU A 9 25.56 9.60 -18.23
C LEU A 9 24.16 9.46 -18.83
N LEU A 10 24.07 8.92 -20.05
CA LEU A 10 22.79 8.75 -20.75
C LEU A 10 21.88 7.75 -20.03
N LYS A 11 22.45 6.68 -19.46
CA LYS A 11 21.74 5.69 -18.64
C LYS A 11 21.22 6.29 -17.34
N LYS A 12 21.98 7.20 -16.71
CA LYS A 12 21.56 7.91 -15.48
C LYS A 12 20.39 8.85 -15.77
N ILE A 13 20.49 9.65 -16.83
CA ILE A 13 19.41 10.56 -17.27
C ILE A 13 18.13 9.77 -17.59
N TYR A 14 18.25 8.68 -18.37
CA TYR A 14 17.11 7.83 -18.72
C TYR A 14 16.41 7.24 -17.47
N LYS A 15 17.16 6.75 -16.49
CA LYS A 15 16.61 6.25 -15.22
C LYS A 15 15.88 7.35 -14.44
N VAL A 16 16.47 8.54 -14.34
CA VAL A 16 15.85 9.68 -13.63
C VAL A 16 14.55 10.10 -14.33
N CYS A 17 14.56 10.21 -15.66
CA CYS A 17 13.36 10.51 -16.43
C CYS A 17 12.25 9.47 -16.21
N ILE A 18 12.57 8.18 -16.17
CA ILE A 18 11.61 7.12 -15.87
C ILE A 18 11.02 7.27 -14.47
N VAL A 19 11.85 7.55 -13.46
CA VAL A 19 11.36 7.72 -12.08
C VAL A 19 10.39 8.90 -12.00
N ILE A 20 10.72 10.03 -12.63
CA ILE A 20 9.85 11.21 -12.66
C ILE A 20 8.54 10.90 -13.39
N LEU A 21 8.60 10.22 -14.54
CA LEU A 21 7.42 9.85 -15.32
C LEU A 21 6.50 8.91 -14.52
N THR A 22 7.05 7.89 -13.88
CA THR A 22 6.28 6.95 -13.06
C THR A 22 5.65 7.64 -11.87
N LEU A 23 6.37 8.55 -11.19
CA LEU A 23 5.80 9.37 -10.12
C LEU A 23 4.66 10.26 -10.64
N TYR A 24 4.80 10.86 -11.82
CA TYR A 24 3.74 11.67 -12.42
C TYR A 24 2.47 10.84 -12.70
N ILE A 25 2.63 9.68 -13.32
CA ILE A 25 1.51 8.76 -13.61
C ILE A 25 0.86 8.27 -12.31
N PHE A 26 1.66 8.00 -11.28
CA PHE A 26 1.17 7.60 -9.96
C PHE A 26 0.31 8.69 -9.31
N LEU A 27 0.80 9.93 -9.28
CA LEU A 27 0.04 11.07 -8.74
C LEU A 27 -1.22 11.37 -9.58
N LEU A 28 -1.15 11.21 -10.90
CA LEU A 28 -2.32 11.33 -11.79
C LEU A 28 -3.38 10.28 -11.46
N SER A 29 -2.97 9.03 -11.23
CA SER A 29 -3.86 7.93 -10.85
C SER A 29 -4.59 8.23 -9.53
N ILE A 30 -3.89 8.78 -8.53
CA ILE A 30 -4.50 9.22 -7.27
C ILE A 30 -5.56 10.31 -7.50
N LYS A 31 -5.27 11.29 -8.36
CA LYS A 31 -6.21 12.36 -8.68
C LYS A 31 -7.47 11.84 -9.37
N LEU A 32 -7.31 10.85 -10.25
CA LEU A 32 -8.44 10.18 -10.93
C LEU A 32 -9.27 9.36 -9.94
N LEU A 33 -8.65 8.61 -9.03
CA LEU A 33 -9.33 7.89 -7.94
C LEU A 33 -10.23 8.84 -7.13
N GLY A 34 -9.70 10.00 -6.73
CA GLY A 34 -10.49 11.02 -6.03
C GLY A 34 -11.70 11.52 -6.82
N HIS A 35 -11.55 11.72 -8.13
CA HIS A 35 -12.66 12.10 -9.00
C HIS A 35 -13.69 10.97 -9.10
N SER A 36 -13.25 9.72 -9.26
CA SER A 36 -14.14 8.56 -9.29
C SER A 36 -14.94 8.42 -8.00
N PHE A 37 -14.35 8.59 -6.82
CA PHE A 37 -15.10 8.51 -5.55
C PHE A 37 -16.15 9.61 -5.40
N LYS A 38 -15.86 10.83 -5.88
CA LYS A 38 -16.88 11.88 -5.94
C LYS A 38 -18.03 11.51 -6.87
N LEU A 39 -17.75 10.74 -7.93
CA LEU A 39 -18.74 10.24 -8.88
C LEU A 39 -19.57 9.05 -8.32
N PHE A 40 -18.98 8.21 -7.48
CA PHE A 40 -19.67 7.10 -6.79
C PHE A 40 -20.75 7.57 -5.78
N GLY A 41 -20.82 8.88 -5.50
CA GLY A 41 -21.86 9.50 -4.68
C GLY A 41 -21.52 9.55 -3.19
N LYS A 42 -22.16 10.50 -2.48
CA LYS A 42 -21.91 10.74 -1.04
C LYS A 42 -22.10 9.51 -0.16
N GLY A 43 -23.04 8.62 -0.50
CA GLY A 43 -23.32 7.42 0.29
C GLY A 43 -22.16 6.40 0.33
N PHE A 44 -21.36 6.28 -0.73
CA PHE A 44 -20.20 5.38 -0.74
C PHE A 44 -19.07 5.93 0.14
N ALA A 45 -18.78 7.23 0.04
CA ALA A 45 -17.80 7.89 0.88
C ALA A 45 -18.21 7.86 2.37
N GLU A 46 -19.48 8.12 2.68
CA GLU A 46 -20.02 8.03 4.04
C GLU A 46 -19.92 6.61 4.60
N THR A 47 -20.19 5.59 3.79
CA THR A 47 -20.05 4.18 4.21
C THR A 47 -18.58 3.85 4.52
N LEU A 48 -17.63 4.27 3.67
CA LEU A 48 -16.21 4.09 3.94
C LEU A 48 -15.75 4.79 5.22
N ILE A 49 -16.22 6.02 5.45
CA ILE A 49 -15.90 6.79 6.66
C ILE A 49 -16.52 6.11 7.89
N GLN A 50 -17.76 5.62 7.82
CA GLN A 50 -18.40 4.90 8.92
C GLN A 50 -17.68 3.59 9.24
N MET A 51 -17.28 2.81 8.24
CA MET A 51 -16.52 1.56 8.44
C MET A 51 -15.13 1.80 9.04
N THR A 52 -14.54 2.96 8.77
CA THR A 52 -13.20 3.34 9.27
C THR A 52 -13.25 4.28 10.48
N SER A 53 -14.44 4.56 11.02
CA SER A 53 -14.63 5.41 12.21
C SER A 53 -14.09 4.75 13.48
N ASN A 54 -14.08 3.41 13.53
CA ASN A 54 -13.43 2.66 14.60
C ASN A 54 -11.95 2.42 14.23
N PRO A 55 -10.98 2.95 15.00
CA PRO A 55 -9.56 2.74 14.74
C PRO A 55 -9.17 1.26 14.64
N PHE A 56 -9.81 0.38 15.41
CA PHE A 56 -9.55 -1.06 15.35
C PHE A 56 -10.01 -1.67 14.02
N ALA A 57 -11.15 -1.22 13.49
CA ALA A 57 -11.61 -1.64 12.17
C ALA A 57 -10.65 -1.16 11.07
N GLY A 58 -10.18 0.09 11.14
CA GLY A 58 -9.15 0.61 10.23
C GLY A 58 -7.86 -0.21 10.27
N LEU A 59 -7.40 -0.57 11.47
CA LEU A 59 -6.23 -1.43 11.65
C LEU A 59 -6.42 -2.81 11.02
N LEU A 60 -7.55 -3.47 11.26
CA LEU A 60 -7.85 -4.77 10.62
C LEU A 60 -7.92 -4.68 9.10
N ILE A 61 -8.52 -3.62 8.55
CA ILE A 61 -8.55 -3.37 7.11
C ILE A 61 -7.12 -3.28 6.56
N GLY A 62 -6.25 -2.52 7.23
CA GLY A 62 -4.84 -2.38 6.82
C GLY A 62 -4.08 -3.72 6.83
N ILE A 63 -4.28 -4.51 7.89
CA ILE A 63 -3.69 -5.84 8.05
C ILE A 63 -4.13 -6.75 6.90
N VAL A 64 -5.44 -6.91 6.70
CA VAL A 64 -6.00 -7.79 5.66
C VAL A 64 -5.61 -7.32 4.27
N ALA A 65 -5.74 -6.02 3.99
CA ALA A 65 -5.37 -5.46 2.69
C ALA A 65 -3.90 -5.72 2.36
N THR A 66 -2.99 -5.52 3.33
CA THR A 66 -1.56 -5.77 3.08
C THR A 66 -1.23 -7.25 3.00
N SER A 67 -1.88 -8.13 3.77
CA SER A 67 -1.63 -9.57 3.63
C SER A 67 -2.10 -10.11 2.27
N LEU A 68 -3.17 -9.55 1.70
CA LEU A 68 -3.66 -9.90 0.37
C LEU A 68 -2.77 -9.31 -0.74
N ILE A 69 -2.39 -8.04 -0.62
CA ILE A 69 -1.56 -7.32 -1.61
C ILE A 69 -0.08 -7.69 -1.48
N GLN A 70 0.33 -8.23 -0.34
CA GLN A 70 1.71 -8.59 0.06
C GLN A 70 2.71 -7.42 0.07
N SER A 71 2.24 -6.20 -0.11
CA SER A 71 3.07 -5.00 -0.18
C SER A 71 2.45 -3.88 0.67
N SER A 72 3.08 -3.56 1.79
CA SER A 72 2.65 -2.45 2.64
C SER A 72 2.83 -1.09 1.95
N SER A 73 3.84 -0.95 1.08
CA SER A 73 4.07 0.28 0.32
C SER A 73 2.98 0.53 -0.71
N THR A 74 2.50 -0.54 -1.37
CA THR A 74 1.35 -0.48 -2.28
C THR A 74 0.07 -0.15 -1.53
N THR A 75 -0.18 -0.81 -0.40
CA THR A 75 -1.37 -0.55 0.44
C THR A 75 -1.38 0.88 0.95
N THR A 76 -0.25 1.37 1.47
CA THR A 76 -0.10 2.76 1.93
C THR A 76 -0.32 3.76 0.80
N SER A 77 0.19 3.47 -0.40
CA SER A 77 -0.01 4.31 -1.59
C SER A 77 -1.47 4.45 -1.98
N ILE A 78 -2.24 3.38 -1.87
CA ILE A 78 -3.70 3.39 -2.08
C ILE A 78 -4.36 4.26 -1.02
N VAL A 79 -4.05 4.07 0.27
CA VAL A 79 -4.65 4.85 1.38
C VAL A 79 -4.34 6.33 1.22
N VAL A 80 -3.10 6.70 0.91
CA VAL A 80 -2.72 8.09 0.60
C VAL A 80 -3.53 8.63 -0.58
N GLY A 81 -3.77 7.78 -1.59
CA GLY A 81 -4.62 8.12 -2.73
C GLY A 81 -6.08 8.39 -2.33
N LEU A 82 -6.64 7.58 -1.43
CA LEU A 82 -7.99 7.75 -0.89
C LEU A 82 -8.13 9.03 -0.08
N VAL A 83 -7.12 9.39 0.71
CA VAL A 83 -7.08 10.64 1.48
C VAL A 83 -6.97 11.84 0.55
N ALA A 84 -6.06 11.80 -0.42
CA ALA A 84 -5.91 12.88 -1.42
C ALA A 84 -7.17 13.06 -2.27
N GLY A 85 -7.92 11.98 -2.50
CA GLY A 85 -9.20 12.00 -3.20
C GLY A 85 -10.39 12.51 -2.38
N GLY A 86 -10.21 12.66 -1.06
CA GLY A 86 -11.28 13.05 -0.12
C GLY A 86 -12.25 11.92 0.21
N ALA A 87 -11.90 10.67 -0.10
CA ALA A 87 -12.71 9.49 0.24
C ALA A 87 -12.49 9.01 1.68
N LEU A 88 -11.31 9.30 2.26
CA LEU A 88 -10.97 9.00 3.64
C LEU A 88 -10.39 10.24 4.33
N ASN A 89 -10.70 10.40 5.61
CA ASN A 89 -10.07 11.41 6.46
C ASN A 89 -8.69 10.94 6.91
N LEU A 90 -7.78 11.89 7.19
CA LEU A 90 -6.43 11.58 7.65
C LEU A 90 -6.43 10.79 8.96
N GLU A 91 -7.32 11.11 9.90
CA GLU A 91 -7.47 10.39 11.17
C GLU A 91 -7.84 8.91 10.97
N SER A 92 -8.74 8.62 10.02
CA SER A 92 -9.14 7.25 9.67
C SER A 92 -8.06 6.50 8.89
N ALA A 93 -7.17 7.20 8.21
CA ALA A 93 -6.07 6.60 7.45
C ALA A 93 -4.92 6.10 8.34
N VAL A 94 -4.66 6.75 9.48
CA VAL A 94 -3.56 6.37 10.38
C VAL A 94 -3.67 4.92 10.86
N PRO A 95 -4.81 4.45 11.39
CA PRO A 95 -4.95 3.06 11.81
C PRO A 95 -4.77 2.06 10.67
N ILE A 96 -5.22 2.40 9.46
CA ILE A 96 -5.05 1.56 8.26
C ILE A 96 -3.56 1.42 7.91
N ILE A 97 -2.80 2.52 7.95
CA ILE A 97 -1.35 2.48 7.68
C ILE A 97 -0.62 1.67 8.77
N MET A 98 -1.01 1.81 10.04
CA MET A 98 -0.47 0.98 11.12
C MET A 98 -0.76 -0.50 10.88
N GLY A 99 -1.99 -0.83 10.48
CA GLY A 99 -2.38 -2.17 10.10
C GLY A 99 -1.59 -2.70 8.91
N ALA A 100 -1.33 -1.88 7.90
CA ALA A 100 -0.54 -2.26 6.74
C ALA A 100 0.89 -2.67 7.11
N ASN A 101 1.52 -1.96 8.05
CA ASN A 101 2.85 -2.32 8.54
C ASN A 101 2.84 -3.63 9.35
N ILE A 102 1.76 -3.93 10.07
CA ILE A 102 1.60 -5.21 10.77
C ILE A 102 1.33 -6.34 9.77
N GLY A 103 0.55 -6.09 8.72
CA GLY A 103 0.13 -7.09 7.75
C GLY A 103 1.28 -7.75 6.97
N THR A 104 2.44 -7.10 6.86
CA THR A 104 3.64 -7.70 6.23
C THR A 104 4.20 -8.87 7.03
N THR A 105 3.96 -8.90 8.34
CA THR A 105 4.44 -9.94 9.24
C THR A 105 3.58 -11.20 9.22
N ILE A 106 2.36 -11.13 8.66
CA ILE A 106 1.41 -12.24 8.68
C ILE A 106 1.92 -13.44 7.90
N THR A 107 2.54 -13.24 6.74
CA THR A 107 3.06 -14.35 5.93
C THR A 107 4.12 -15.13 6.70
N ASN A 108 5.14 -14.45 7.24
CA ASN A 108 6.17 -15.10 8.05
C ASN A 108 5.56 -15.77 9.29
N THR A 109 4.62 -15.10 9.96
CA THR A 109 3.94 -15.64 11.16
C THR A 109 3.18 -16.93 10.84
N LEU A 110 2.43 -16.97 9.74
CA LEU A 110 1.70 -18.16 9.29
C LEU A 110 2.65 -19.32 8.94
N VAL A 111 3.74 -19.03 8.21
CA VAL A 111 4.74 -20.04 7.85
C VAL A 111 5.47 -20.57 9.09
N SER A 112 5.81 -19.70 10.04
CA SER A 112 6.39 -20.12 11.33
C SER A 112 5.47 -21.01 12.12
N PHE A 113 4.18 -20.70 12.20
CA PHE A 113 3.22 -21.54 12.90
C PHE A 113 3.14 -22.96 12.32
N GLY A 114 3.29 -23.11 11.00
CA GLY A 114 3.39 -24.42 10.35
C GLY A 114 4.61 -25.25 10.82
N HIS A 115 5.66 -24.61 11.32
CA HIS A 115 6.89 -25.24 11.78
C HIS A 115 7.03 -25.28 13.32
N ILE A 116 5.95 -25.05 14.08
CA ILE A 116 6.00 -24.90 15.54
C ILE A 116 6.64 -26.09 16.28
N THR A 117 6.58 -27.30 15.71
CA THR A 117 7.18 -28.52 16.27
C THR A 117 8.72 -28.52 16.17
N ASN A 118 9.29 -27.89 15.15
CA ASN A 118 10.74 -27.85 14.94
C ASN A 118 11.28 -26.45 15.24
N ARG A 119 11.94 -26.32 16.40
CA ARG A 119 12.46 -25.04 16.92
C ARG A 119 13.40 -24.31 15.95
N ILE A 120 14.18 -25.05 15.16
CA ILE A 120 15.13 -24.47 14.20
C ILE A 120 14.37 -23.88 13.01
N GLU A 121 13.45 -24.64 12.42
CA GLU A 121 12.66 -24.21 11.27
C GLU A 121 11.62 -23.13 11.64
N PHE A 122 11.03 -23.20 12.84
CA PHE A 122 10.18 -22.13 13.38
C PHE A 122 10.91 -20.78 13.39
N LYS A 123 12.15 -20.77 13.91
CA LYS A 123 12.96 -19.56 14.01
C LYS A 123 13.35 -19.02 12.64
N ARG A 124 13.69 -19.90 11.70
CA ARG A 124 14.03 -19.55 10.31
C ARG A 124 12.84 -18.98 9.54
N ALA A 125 11.64 -19.51 9.74
CA ALA A 125 10.44 -19.02 9.11
C ALA A 125 9.97 -17.66 9.67
N PHE A 126 10.39 -17.31 10.90
CA PHE A 126 9.93 -16.10 11.59
C PHE A 126 10.77 -14.86 11.22
N SER A 127 12.05 -15.06 10.89
CA SER A 127 13.01 -13.99 10.52
C SER A 127 13.13 -13.81 9.01
#